data_AF-A0A848V020-F1
#
_entry.id   AF-A0A848V020-F1
#
_cell.length_a   1.000
_cell.length_b   1.000
_cell.length_c   1.000
_cell.angle_alpha   90.00
_cell.angle_beta   90.00
_cell.angle_gamma   90.00
#
_symmetry.space_group_name_H-M   'P 1'
#
loop_
_entity.id
_entity.type
_entity.pdbx_description
1 polymer ?
#
loop_
_entity_poly.entity_id
_entity_poly.type
_entity_poly.pdbx_seq_one_letter_code
_entity_poly.pdbx_strand_id
1 'polypeptide(L)'
;MPALPALRERQIKAAGHLNAAMSSIRILGSLIWDEDHKKAFLKSGSLPKPRYEAVDLEACFEHVKDARQLIENEGDVGEWLTRAADSIETTALMLGARGTAKFFTHSSKLYGVPTETLIDRKTRVIDLARHMDDTLN
;
A
#
# COMPACT_ATOMS: atom_id res chain seq x y z
N MET A 1 10.59 -31.42 0.86
CA MET A 1 9.37 -30.88 1.47
C MET A 1 9.49 -30.96 2.98
N PRO A 2 9.46 -29.83 3.70
CA PRO A 2 9.36 -29.84 5.16
C PRO A 2 8.05 -30.49 5.62
N ALA A 3 8.01 -31.00 6.85
CA ALA A 3 6.79 -31.53 7.44
C ALA A 3 5.73 -30.41 7.61
N LEU A 4 4.47 -30.68 7.26
CA LEU A 4 3.37 -29.70 7.30
C LEU A 4 3.29 -28.84 8.58
N PRO A 5 3.54 -29.38 9.80
CA PRO A 5 3.56 -28.56 11.03
C PRO A 5 4.68 -27.51 11.04
N ALA A 6 5.86 -27.83 10.51
CA ALA A 6 7.00 -26.92 10.45
C ALA A 6 6.79 -25.81 9.41
N LEU A 7 6.18 -26.14 8.26
CA LEU A 7 5.80 -25.14 7.25
C LEU A 7 4.78 -24.14 7.81
N ARG A 8 3.73 -24.65 8.49
CA ARG A 8 2.70 -23.81 9.11
C ARG A 8 3.30 -22.85 10.15
N GLU A 9 4.21 -23.34 11.00
CA GLU A 9 4.86 -22.50 12.00
C GLU A 9 5.69 -21.37 11.37
N ARG A 10 6.43 -21.65 10.29
CA ARG A 10 7.17 -20.63 9.54
C ARG A 10 6.23 -19.58 8.94
N GLN A 11 5.13 -20.01 8.32
CA GLN A 11 4.13 -19.11 7.74
C GLN A 11 3.49 -18.19 8.79
N ILE A 12 3.21 -18.71 9.99
CA ILE A 12 2.70 -17.89 11.11
C ILE A 12 3.73 -16.85 11.54
N LYS A 13 5.02 -17.23 11.65
CA LYS A 13 6.09 -16.29 11.98
C LYS A 13 6.24 -15.21 10.91
N ALA A 14 6.23 -15.57 9.64
CA ALA A 14 6.26 -14.62 8.53
C ALA A 14 5.09 -13.63 8.60
N ALA A 15 3.86 -14.11 8.79
CA ALA A 15 2.70 -13.26 8.98
C ALA A 15 2.82 -12.32 10.19
N GLY A 16 3.42 -12.80 11.29
CA GLY A 16 3.73 -11.99 12.46
C GLY A 16 4.66 -10.81 12.16
N HIS A 17 5.73 -11.06 11.40
CA HIS A 17 6.63 -10.01 10.92
C HIS A 17 5.91 -9.01 9.99
N LEU A 18 5.09 -9.47 9.05
CA LEU A 18 4.31 -8.58 8.17
C LEU A 18 3.32 -7.69 8.97
N ASN A 19 2.68 -8.24 10.00
CA ASN A 19 1.80 -7.46 10.88
C ASN A 19 2.58 -6.40 11.67
N ALA A 20 3.77 -6.75 12.17
CA ALA A 20 4.66 -5.80 12.85
C ALA A 20 5.14 -4.70 11.89
N ALA A 21 5.48 -5.04 10.65
CA ALA A 21 5.84 -4.08 9.61
C ALA A 21 4.73 -3.05 9.38
N MET A 22 3.48 -3.49 9.21
CA MET A 22 2.35 -2.56 9.05
C MET A 22 2.06 -1.73 10.29
N SER A 23 2.21 -2.32 11.48
CA SER A 23 2.00 -1.62 12.75
C SER A 23 3.06 -0.53 12.99
N SER A 24 4.25 -0.68 12.42
CA SER A 24 5.34 0.31 12.53
C SER A 24 5.12 1.58 11.71
N ILE A 25 4.21 1.56 10.71
CA ILE A 25 3.95 2.70 9.84
C ILE A 25 2.58 3.35 10.13
N ARG A 26 2.55 4.68 10.24
CA ARG A 26 1.33 5.47 10.45
C ARG A 26 0.92 6.19 9.17
N ILE A 27 0.26 5.49 8.25
CA ILE A 27 -0.15 6.02 6.94
C ILE A 27 -0.96 7.31 7.08
N LEU A 28 -2.10 7.26 7.77
CA LEU A 28 -3.00 8.42 7.90
C LEU A 28 -2.34 9.59 8.64
N GLY A 29 -1.63 9.29 9.74
CA GLY A 29 -0.91 10.31 10.50
C GLY A 29 0.14 11.05 9.67
N SER A 30 0.74 10.38 8.69
CA SER A 30 1.78 10.97 7.84
C SER A 30 1.26 11.84 6.69
N LEU A 31 -0.04 11.76 6.38
CA LEU A 31 -0.67 12.46 5.25
C LEU A 31 -1.57 13.62 5.69
N ILE A 32 -1.85 13.74 6.99
CA ILE A 32 -2.70 14.79 7.55
C ILE A 32 -2.12 16.16 7.23
N TRP A 33 -2.95 17.00 6.61
CA TRP A 33 -2.72 18.44 6.53
C TRP A 33 -3.00 19.07 7.90
N ASP A 34 -2.20 20.06 8.28
CA ASP A 34 -2.54 20.91 9.41
C ASP A 34 -3.82 21.72 9.13
N GLU A 35 -4.34 22.36 10.18
CA GLU A 35 -5.57 23.13 10.11
C GLU A 35 -5.49 24.32 9.16
N ASP A 36 -4.31 24.90 8.96
CA ASP A 36 -4.12 26.06 8.10
C ASP A 36 -4.24 25.67 6.64
N HIS A 37 -3.59 24.57 6.23
CA HIS A 37 -3.72 24.01 4.89
C HIS A 37 -5.17 23.58 4.59
N LYS A 38 -5.87 22.96 5.55
CA LYS A 38 -7.29 22.60 5.38
C LYS A 38 -8.18 23.81 5.17
N LYS A 39 -8.07 24.83 6.04
CA LYS A 39 -8.87 26.05 5.94
C LYS A 39 -8.61 26.80 4.64
N ALA A 40 -7.34 26.88 4.23
CA ALA A 40 -6.97 27.50 2.97
C ALA A 40 -7.59 26.78 1.76
N PHE A 41 -7.52 25.44 1.74
CA PHE A 41 -8.14 24.63 0.69
C PHE A 41 -9.66 24.83 0.65
N LEU A 42 -10.35 24.70 1.78
CA LEU A 42 -11.81 24.82 1.84
C LEU A 42 -12.32 26.21 1.46
N LYS A 43 -11.55 27.27 1.75
CA LYS A 43 -11.92 28.64 1.39
C LYS A 43 -11.70 28.96 -0.09
N SER A 44 -10.63 28.44 -0.68
CA SER A 44 -10.16 28.87 -2.01
C SER A 44 -10.33 27.82 -3.12
N GLY A 45 -10.58 26.56 -2.77
CA GLY A 45 -10.52 25.42 -3.69
C GLY A 45 -9.12 25.12 -4.24
N SER A 46 -8.10 25.88 -3.85
CA SER A 46 -6.74 25.74 -4.36
C SER A 46 -5.94 24.73 -3.55
N LEU A 47 -5.29 23.80 -4.23
CA LEU A 47 -4.50 22.76 -3.57
C LEU A 47 -3.34 23.36 -2.77
N PRO A 48 -3.20 23.01 -1.48
CA PRO A 48 -2.07 23.45 -0.67
C PRO A 48 -0.75 22.81 -1.13
N LYS A 49 0.37 23.41 -0.75
CA LYS A 49 1.73 22.88 -0.97
C LYS A 49 2.38 22.48 0.36
N PRO A 50 1.87 21.45 1.06
CA PRO A 50 2.41 21.04 2.34
C PRO A 50 3.83 20.48 2.18
N ARG A 51 4.68 20.73 3.16
CA ARG A 51 5.98 20.07 3.29
C ARG A 51 5.82 18.88 4.23
N TYR A 52 6.17 17.69 3.76
CA TYR A 52 6.12 16.49 4.57
C TYR A 52 7.49 16.23 5.20
N GLU A 53 7.51 16.04 6.51
CA GLU A 53 8.69 15.55 7.21
C GLU A 53 9.00 14.10 6.82
N ALA A 54 10.27 13.72 6.91
CA ALA A 54 10.71 12.36 6.69
C ALA A 54 10.03 11.40 7.68
N VAL A 55 9.67 10.20 7.22
CA VAL A 55 9.19 9.13 8.11
C VAL A 55 10.32 8.16 8.34
N ASP A 56 10.45 7.73 9.59
CA ASP A 56 11.23 6.55 9.91
C ASP A 56 10.50 5.29 9.42
N LEU A 57 11.12 4.59 8.48
CA LEU A 57 10.60 3.37 7.85
C LEU A 57 11.51 2.16 8.10
N GLU A 58 12.58 2.32 8.88
CA GLU A 58 13.61 1.31 9.07
C GLU A 58 13.01 0.02 9.66
N ALA A 59 12.22 0.15 10.73
CA ALA A 59 11.54 -0.98 11.36
C ALA A 59 10.61 -1.74 10.39
N CYS A 60 9.95 -1.02 9.47
CA CYS A 60 9.08 -1.62 8.47
C CYS A 60 9.89 -2.50 7.52
N PHE A 61 11.00 -1.97 6.98
CA PHE A 61 11.84 -2.70 6.04
C PHE A 61 12.53 -3.90 6.67
N GLU A 62 13.02 -3.79 7.92
CA GLU A 62 13.61 -4.93 8.62
C GLU A 62 12.58 -6.05 8.86
N HIS A 63 11.35 -5.71 9.28
CA HIS A 63 10.29 -6.72 9.42
C HIS A 63 9.87 -7.36 8.09
N VAL A 64 9.80 -6.60 6.99
CA VAL A 64 9.54 -7.18 5.66
C VAL A 64 10.65 -8.13 5.25
N LYS A 65 11.91 -7.74 5.47
CA LYS A 65 13.08 -8.57 5.19
C LYS A 65 13.07 -9.87 6.00
N ASP A 66 12.78 -9.81 7.30
CA ASP A 66 12.64 -11.00 8.15
C ASP A 66 11.51 -11.91 7.67
N ALA A 67 10.36 -11.34 7.29
CA ALA A 67 9.25 -12.12 6.72
C ALA A 67 9.67 -12.83 5.44
N ARG A 68 10.37 -12.15 4.52
CA ARG A 68 10.83 -12.73 3.25
C ARG A 68 11.80 -13.89 3.44
N GLN A 69 12.62 -13.88 4.50
CA GLN A 69 13.51 -15.00 4.82
C GLN A 69 12.75 -16.26 5.28
N LEU A 70 11.52 -16.09 5.79
CA LEU A 70 10.67 -17.17 6.29
C LEU A 70 9.67 -17.68 5.26
N ILE A 71 9.41 -16.92 4.19
CA ILE A 71 8.48 -17.29 3.13
C ILE A 71 9.15 -18.25 2.16
N GLU A 72 8.67 -19.50 2.14
CA GLU A 72 8.91 -20.42 1.05
C GLU A 72 7.87 -20.15 -0.04
N ASN A 73 8.29 -19.96 -1.30
CA ASN A 73 7.39 -19.77 -2.45
C ASN A 73 6.73 -21.09 -2.90
N GLU A 74 6.30 -21.91 -1.95
CA GLU A 74 5.61 -23.17 -2.19
C GLU A 74 4.16 -23.06 -1.70
N GLY A 75 3.21 -23.22 -2.63
CA GLY A 75 1.77 -23.24 -2.36
C GLY A 75 1.13 -21.85 -2.16
N ASP A 76 -0.21 -21.85 -2.17
CA ASP A 76 -1.04 -20.63 -2.21
C ASP A 76 -0.76 -19.66 -1.05
N VAL A 77 -0.44 -20.18 0.14
CA VAL A 77 -0.14 -19.36 1.32
C VAL A 77 1.21 -18.65 1.17
N GLY A 78 2.22 -19.31 0.63
CA GLY A 78 3.53 -18.70 0.37
C GLY A 78 3.42 -17.58 -0.65
N GLU A 79 2.72 -17.83 -1.76
CA GLU A 79 2.46 -16.82 -2.79
C GLU A 79 1.65 -15.63 -2.27
N TRP A 80 0.66 -15.90 -1.42
CA TRP A 80 -0.11 -14.83 -0.77
C TRP A 80 0.77 -14.00 0.18
N LEU A 81 1.61 -14.63 1.00
CA LEU A 81 2.55 -13.93 1.89
C LEU A 81 3.57 -13.09 1.11
N THR A 82 4.08 -13.60 -0.02
CA THR A 82 4.97 -12.84 -0.91
C THR A 82 4.29 -11.58 -1.44
N ARG A 83 3.06 -11.69 -1.95
CA ARG A 83 2.28 -10.53 -2.41
C ARG A 83 1.97 -9.54 -1.28
N ALA A 84 1.72 -10.03 -0.07
CA ALA A 84 1.52 -9.19 1.10
C ALA A 84 2.81 -8.42 1.45
N ALA A 85 3.98 -9.08 1.44
CA ALA A 85 5.27 -8.44 1.65
C ALA A 85 5.55 -7.34 0.60
N ASP A 86 5.30 -7.62 -0.69
CA ASP A 86 5.45 -6.65 -1.78
C ASP A 86 4.53 -5.42 -1.59
N SER A 87 3.30 -5.64 -1.12
CA SER A 87 2.33 -4.57 -0.87
C SER A 87 2.74 -3.69 0.31
N ILE A 88 3.24 -4.30 1.39
CA ILE A 88 3.72 -3.58 2.58
C ILE A 88 4.96 -2.76 2.24
N GLU A 89 5.92 -3.35 1.54
CA GLU A 89 7.13 -2.66 1.09
C GLU A 89 6.80 -1.49 0.16
N THR A 90 5.90 -1.71 -0.80
CA THR A 90 5.44 -0.64 -1.71
C THR A 90 4.74 0.48 -0.93
N THR A 91 4.00 0.16 0.13
CA THR A 91 3.38 1.14 1.02
C THR A 91 4.44 1.96 1.77
N ALA A 92 5.47 1.33 2.32
CA ALA A 92 6.57 2.04 2.97
C ALA A 92 7.29 2.98 1.98
N LEU A 93 7.62 2.49 0.78
CA LEU A 93 8.23 3.30 -0.28
C LEU A 93 7.33 4.47 -0.71
N MET A 94 6.01 4.26 -0.82
CA MET A 94 5.04 5.32 -1.08
C MET A 94 5.12 6.41 -0.01
N LEU A 95 5.13 6.03 1.27
CA LEU A 95 5.25 6.98 2.38
C LEU A 95 6.58 7.75 2.37
N GLY A 96 7.69 7.07 2.06
CA GLY A 96 9.00 7.72 1.93
C GLY A 96 9.08 8.70 0.74
N ALA A 97 8.21 8.54 -0.25
CA ALA A 97 8.18 9.33 -1.47
C ALA A 97 7.17 10.50 -1.44
N ARG A 98 6.50 10.78 -0.32
CA ARG A 98 5.51 11.87 -0.21
C ARG A 98 6.08 13.21 -0.69
N GLY A 99 5.25 13.99 -1.39
CA GLY A 99 5.66 15.26 -1.98
C GLY A 99 6.53 15.13 -3.25
N THR A 100 6.77 13.91 -3.75
CA THR A 100 7.53 13.66 -4.98
C THR A 100 6.69 12.89 -6.00
N ALA A 101 7.11 12.90 -7.27
CA ALA A 101 6.44 12.13 -8.33
C ALA A 101 6.44 10.60 -8.06
N LYS A 102 7.41 10.08 -7.30
CA LYS A 102 7.48 8.65 -6.96
C LYS A 102 6.32 8.19 -6.08
N PHE A 103 5.69 9.10 -5.32
CA PHE A 103 4.48 8.78 -4.56
C PHE A 103 3.41 8.18 -5.48
N PHE A 104 3.16 8.83 -6.63
CA PHE A 104 2.18 8.37 -7.60
C PHE A 104 2.56 7.01 -8.21
N THR A 105 3.85 6.78 -8.46
CA THR A 105 4.34 5.48 -8.97
C THR A 105 4.03 4.35 -8.00
N HIS A 106 4.25 4.54 -6.70
CA HIS A 106 3.97 3.52 -5.70
C HIS A 106 2.46 3.38 -5.42
N SER A 107 1.72 4.49 -5.34
CA SER A 107 0.27 4.46 -5.11
C SER A 107 -0.47 3.77 -6.25
N SER A 108 -0.04 3.98 -7.50
CA SER A 108 -0.62 3.32 -8.68
C SER A 108 -0.42 1.81 -8.64
N LYS A 109 0.72 1.33 -8.12
CA LYS A 109 0.94 -0.11 -7.95
C LYS A 109 0.04 -0.74 -6.89
N LEU A 110 -0.29 0.01 -5.83
CA LEU A 110 -1.11 -0.46 -4.72
C LEU A 110 -2.61 -0.42 -5.01
N TYR A 111 -3.06 0.65 -5.65
CA TYR A 111 -4.48 0.97 -5.80
C TYR A 111 -4.96 0.94 -7.26
N GLY A 112 -4.05 0.71 -8.21
CA GLY A 112 -4.32 0.86 -9.64
C GLY A 112 -4.42 2.32 -10.06
N VAL A 113 -4.79 2.53 -11.32
CA VAL A 113 -5.17 3.85 -11.83
C VAL A 113 -6.54 3.81 -12.51
N PRO A 114 -7.34 4.89 -12.49
CA PRO A 114 -8.68 4.89 -13.07
C PRO A 114 -8.71 4.57 -14.57
N THR A 115 -7.59 4.78 -15.26
CA THR A 115 -7.43 4.55 -16.69
C THR A 115 -7.01 3.12 -17.04
N GLU A 116 -6.70 2.28 -16.06
CA GLU A 116 -6.42 0.86 -16.30
C GLU A 116 -7.67 0.14 -16.81
N THR A 117 -7.44 -0.85 -17.66
CA THR A 117 -8.50 -1.71 -18.18
C THR A 117 -8.82 -2.84 -17.19
N LEU A 118 -10.09 -3.18 -17.09
CA LEU A 118 -10.57 -4.37 -16.41
C LEU A 118 -10.06 -5.65 -17.11
N ILE A 119 -10.42 -6.82 -16.57
CA ILE A 119 -9.97 -8.12 -17.07
C ILE A 119 -10.31 -8.37 -18.55
N ASP A 120 -11.32 -7.68 -19.08
CA ASP A 120 -11.74 -7.71 -20.47
C ASP A 120 -10.79 -6.95 -21.43
N ARG A 121 -9.83 -6.19 -20.89
CA ARG A 121 -8.86 -5.33 -21.59
C ARG A 121 -9.50 -4.28 -22.50
N LYS A 122 -10.78 -3.96 -22.29
CA LYS A 122 -11.54 -3.02 -23.12
C LYS A 122 -12.15 -1.92 -22.27
N THR A 123 -12.73 -2.28 -21.15
CA THR A 123 -13.44 -1.35 -20.27
C THR A 123 -12.45 -0.78 -19.27
N ARG A 124 -12.37 0.55 -19.12
CA ARG A 124 -11.54 1.16 -18.06
C ARG A 124 -12.30 1.19 -16.74
N VAL A 125 -11.58 1.16 -15.63
CA VAL A 125 -12.16 1.25 -14.28
C VAL A 125 -13.06 2.47 -14.13
N ILE A 126 -12.63 3.63 -14.64
CA ILE A 126 -13.41 4.87 -14.57
C ILE A 126 -14.71 4.83 -15.39
N ASP A 127 -14.74 4.09 -16.49
CA ASP A 127 -15.92 4.01 -17.35
C ASP A 127 -17.03 3.22 -16.65
N LEU A 128 -16.66 2.14 -15.92
CA LEU A 128 -17.60 1.41 -15.08
C LEU A 128 -18.15 2.26 -13.94
N ALA A 129 -17.28 3.00 -13.24
CA ALA A 129 -17.70 3.87 -12.14
C ALA A 129 -18.71 4.94 -12.61
N ARG A 130 -18.44 5.58 -13.75
CA ARG A 130 -19.36 6.57 -14.36
C ARG A 130 -20.67 5.93 -14.78
N HIS A 131 -20.63 4.76 -15.41
CA HIS A 131 -21.85 4.07 -15.80
C HIS A 131 -22.75 3.71 -14.60
N MET A 132 -22.15 3.30 -13.48
CA MET A 132 -22.91 3.04 -12.24
C MET A 132 -23.52 4.33 -11.68
N ASP A 133 -22.78 5.43 -11.67
CA ASP A 133 -23.26 6.74 -11.18
C ASP A 133 -24.41 7.27 -12.05
N ASP A 134 -24.32 7.13 -13.37
CA ASP A 134 -25.38 7.50 -14.31
C ASP A 134 -26.64 6.63 -14.19
N THR A 135 -26.51 5.39 -13.70
CA THR A 135 -27.63 4.43 -13.62
C THR A 135 -28.34 4.48 -12.26
N LEU A 136 -27.64 4.89 -11.21
CA LEU A 136 -28.13 4.86 -9.81
C LEU A 136 -28.62 6.22 -9.30
N ASN A 137 -28.32 7.32 -10.01
CA ASN A 137 -28.87 8.65 -9.77
C ASN A 137 -30.08 8.94 -10.67
#